data_AF-A0A238UB45-F1
#
_entry.id   AF-A0A238UB45-F1
#
_cell.length_a   1.000
_cell.length_b   1.000
_cell.length_c   1.000
_cell.angle_alpha   90.00
_cell.angle_beta   90.00
_cell.angle_gamma   90.00
#
_symmetry.space_group_name_H-M   'P 1'
#
loop_
_entity.id
_entity.type
_entity.pdbx_description
1 polymer ?
#
loop_
_entity_poly.entity_id
_entity_poly.type
_entity_poly.pdbx_seq_one_letter_code
_entity_poly.pdbx_strand_id
1 'polypeptide(L)'
;MKKSIIFITIFCLSIASIFAQEEEKKSKTSFAIMPIHNSGAGFNNVFLGSYELKPKTKLTFYSVFWVNPSFGNQGKDLFLETGVGLGFTSKDGKLFVNPSLGFGHGKLLSQTAGTKIAESLIPSLFAVYNSGRFEFETYHAYYMSLRGEGSSQDLMLNWVIPGFKVSDSFSFGGFYEHLGQTRVDSGDTKTLYQFLGGYVKATLNNGVWFRFAFGPNISNDNLNADEFYKIQAFIPL
;
A
#
# COMPACT_ATOMS: atom_id res chain seq x y z
N MET A 1 -21.92 -32.05 -38.76
CA MET A 1 -20.50 -31.93 -39.16
C MET A 1 -19.71 -31.34 -38.00
N LYS A 2 -18.71 -32.09 -37.50
CA LYS A 2 -17.44 -31.71 -36.84
C LYS A 2 -17.47 -30.42 -35.97
N LYS A 3 -17.09 -30.41 -34.69
CA LYS A 3 -15.89 -31.03 -34.09
C LYS A 3 -16.10 -31.35 -32.61
N SER A 4 -15.83 -32.59 -32.24
CA SER A 4 -15.56 -33.02 -30.87
C SER A 4 -14.14 -32.60 -30.48
N ILE A 5 -13.97 -32.03 -29.28
CA ILE A 5 -12.66 -31.99 -28.61
C ILE A 5 -12.77 -32.89 -27.38
N ILE A 6 -12.04 -33.99 -27.48
CA ILE A 6 -11.78 -34.97 -26.44
C ILE A 6 -10.71 -34.36 -25.53
N PHE A 7 -10.96 -34.32 -24.22
CA PHE A 7 -9.91 -34.12 -23.21
C PHE A 7 -9.78 -35.43 -22.44
N ILE A 8 -8.65 -36.11 -22.64
CA ILE A 8 -8.27 -37.37 -22.00
C ILE A 8 -7.12 -37.09 -21.04
N THR A 9 -7.40 -37.38 -19.77
CA THR A 9 -6.59 -38.17 -18.84
C THR A 9 -5.33 -37.55 -18.21
N ILE A 10 -5.49 -37.25 -16.91
CA ILE A 10 -4.75 -37.78 -15.75
C ILE A 10 -3.24 -37.96 -15.93
N PHE A 11 -2.48 -37.18 -15.13
CA PHE A 11 -1.18 -37.61 -14.63
C PHE A 11 -1.17 -37.59 -13.10
N CYS A 12 -0.78 -38.71 -12.53
CA CYS A 12 -0.70 -39.04 -11.11
C CYS A 12 0.19 -38.08 -10.31
N LEU A 13 -0.21 -37.81 -9.07
CA LEU A 13 0.71 -37.61 -7.95
C LEU A 13 0.04 -38.01 -6.64
N SER A 14 0.03 -39.32 -6.39
CA SER A 14 -0.15 -39.90 -5.07
C SER A 14 1.22 -40.25 -4.52
N ILE A 15 1.88 -39.37 -3.75
CA ILE A 15 2.99 -39.77 -2.87
C ILE A 15 2.99 -38.94 -1.58
N ALA A 16 2.89 -39.68 -0.47
CA ALA A 16 3.35 -39.41 0.89
C ALA A 16 2.63 -38.34 1.74
N SER A 17 1.79 -38.86 2.65
CA SER A 17 1.67 -38.38 4.02
C SER A 17 3.06 -38.26 4.64
N ILE A 18 3.59 -37.04 4.73
CA ILE A 18 4.78 -36.75 5.53
C ILE A 18 4.28 -36.22 6.87
N PHE A 19 4.35 -37.07 7.89
CA PHE A 19 4.51 -36.63 9.28
C PHE A 19 5.82 -35.82 9.33
N ALA A 20 5.73 -34.51 9.16
CA ALA A 20 6.84 -33.60 9.40
C ALA A 20 6.76 -33.16 10.86
N GLN A 21 7.79 -33.50 11.61
CA GLN A 21 8.05 -33.03 12.97
C GLN A 21 7.72 -31.54 13.13
N GLU A 22 6.92 -31.23 14.15
CA GLU A 22 6.81 -29.89 14.74
C GLU A 22 8.15 -29.53 15.38
N GLU A 23 9.12 -29.14 14.55
CA GLU A 23 9.94 -28.00 14.93
C GLU A 23 9.05 -26.78 14.76
N GLU A 24 9.05 -25.87 15.73
CA GLU A 24 8.41 -24.56 15.66
C GLU A 24 9.11 -23.75 14.55
N LYS A 25 8.85 -24.10 13.29
CA LYS A 25 9.40 -23.47 12.11
C LYS A 25 8.86 -22.05 12.13
N LYS A 26 9.73 -21.09 12.46
CA LYS A 26 9.48 -19.69 12.18
C LYS A 26 8.93 -19.60 10.75
N SER A 27 7.68 -19.19 10.65
CA SER A 27 6.99 -19.12 9.37
C SER A 27 7.82 -18.25 8.43
N LYS A 28 8.21 -18.82 7.28
CA LYS A 28 8.88 -18.07 6.21
C LYS A 28 7.92 -17.10 5.52
N THR A 29 6.63 -17.22 5.78
CA THR A 29 5.58 -16.37 5.23
C THR A 29 5.01 -15.46 6.30
N SER A 30 4.68 -14.23 5.91
CA SER A 30 3.87 -13.33 6.73
C SER A 30 2.73 -12.80 5.88
N PHE A 31 1.58 -12.59 6.50
CA PHE A 31 0.47 -11.88 5.89
C PHE A 31 -0.10 -10.87 6.87
N ALA A 32 -0.57 -9.74 6.36
CA ALA A 32 -1.23 -8.74 7.18
C ALA A 32 -2.29 -8.01 6.36
N ILE A 33 -3.31 -7.53 7.06
CA ILE A 33 -4.32 -6.64 6.52
C ILE A 33 -4.13 -5.28 7.19
N MET A 34 -4.18 -4.22 6.40
CA MET A 34 -4.08 -2.85 6.88
C MET A 34 -5.25 -2.02 6.35
N PRO A 35 -6.40 -2.00 7.05
CA PRO A 35 -7.47 -1.09 6.72
C PRO A 35 -7.04 0.36 7.00
N ILE A 36 -7.41 1.24 6.09
CA ILE A 36 -7.10 2.67 6.14
C ILE A 36 -8.39 3.43 5.82
N HIS A 37 -8.62 4.54 6.52
CA HIS A 37 -9.59 5.53 6.11
C HIS A 37 -9.01 6.93 6.30
N ASN A 38 -9.21 7.82 5.33
CA ASN A 38 -8.87 9.23 5.49
C ASN A 38 -9.88 10.15 4.77
N SER A 39 -9.83 11.45 5.07
CA SER A 39 -10.78 12.42 4.52
C SER A 39 -10.65 12.67 3.02
N GLY A 40 -9.48 12.45 2.41
CA GLY A 40 -9.27 12.69 0.98
C GLY A 40 -9.59 11.48 0.10
N ALA A 41 -9.05 10.31 0.45
CA ALA A 41 -9.18 9.09 -0.34
C ALA A 41 -10.28 8.14 0.16
N GLY A 42 -10.92 8.41 1.30
CA GLY A 42 -11.95 7.55 1.87
C GLY A 42 -11.39 6.26 2.46
N PHE A 43 -12.22 5.21 2.51
CA PHE A 43 -11.82 3.88 2.98
C PHE A 43 -11.03 3.14 1.89
N ASN A 44 -9.97 2.45 2.28
CA ASN A 44 -9.23 1.51 1.44
C ASN A 44 -8.63 0.42 2.32
N ASN A 45 -8.35 -0.74 1.73
CA ASN A 45 -7.71 -1.83 2.46
C ASN A 45 -6.42 -2.24 1.76
N VAL A 46 -5.37 -2.50 2.53
CA VAL A 46 -4.09 -2.95 2.02
C VAL A 46 -3.84 -4.38 2.48
N PHE A 47 -3.63 -5.27 1.54
CA PHE A 47 -3.22 -6.64 1.82
C PHE A 47 -1.71 -6.68 1.63
N LEU A 48 -0.99 -7.17 2.63
CA LEU A 48 0.47 -7.22 2.65
C LEU A 48 0.89 -8.67 2.84
N GLY A 49 1.81 -9.15 2.02
CA GLY A 49 2.40 -10.46 2.19
C GLY A 49 3.89 -10.47 1.93
N SER A 50 4.58 -11.41 2.56
CA SER A 50 6.00 -11.63 2.30
C SER A 50 6.40 -13.09 2.41
N TYR A 51 7.46 -13.44 1.70
CA TYR A 51 8.16 -14.72 1.78
C TYR A 51 9.66 -14.47 1.99
N GLU A 52 10.23 -15.07 3.03
CA GLU A 52 11.66 -14.98 3.30
C GLU A 52 12.47 -15.78 2.27
N LEU A 53 13.23 -15.06 1.43
CA LEU A 53 14.12 -15.67 0.42
C LEU A 53 15.42 -16.16 1.06
N LYS A 54 15.97 -15.35 1.98
CA LYS A 54 17.18 -15.62 2.77
C LYS A 54 17.20 -14.69 3.98
N PRO A 55 18.10 -14.89 4.96
CA PRO A 55 18.18 -14.00 6.12
C PRO A 55 18.25 -12.53 5.69
N LYS A 56 17.34 -11.71 6.24
CA LYS A 56 17.24 -10.25 5.99
C LYS A 56 16.84 -9.86 4.56
N THR A 57 16.34 -10.80 3.75
CA THR A 57 15.81 -10.50 2.41
C THR A 57 14.49 -11.22 2.19
N LYS A 58 13.46 -10.45 1.83
CA LYS A 58 12.10 -10.95 1.63
C LYS A 58 11.60 -10.60 0.23
N LEU A 59 10.92 -11.52 -0.42
CA LEU A 59 10.00 -11.18 -1.50
C LEU A 59 8.73 -10.62 -0.85
N THR A 60 8.26 -9.46 -1.28
CA THR A 60 7.03 -8.86 -0.79
C THR A 60 6.01 -8.74 -1.90
N PHE A 61 4.73 -8.78 -1.55
CA PHE A 61 3.64 -8.47 -2.45
C PHE A 61 2.57 -7.70 -1.70
N TYR A 62 1.84 -6.86 -2.42
CA TYR A 62 0.76 -6.09 -1.83
C TYR A 62 -0.38 -5.87 -2.81
N SER A 63 -1.56 -5.60 -2.27
CA SER A 63 -2.71 -5.10 -3.02
C SER A 63 -3.39 -3.99 -2.24
N VAL A 64 -3.74 -2.89 -2.92
CA VAL A 64 -4.55 -1.80 -2.34
C VAL A 64 -5.90 -1.78 -3.03
N PHE A 65 -6.95 -1.98 -2.25
CA PHE A 65 -8.33 -1.93 -2.69
C PHE A 65 -8.87 -0.53 -2.42
N TRP A 66 -8.86 0.31 -3.45
CA TRP A 66 -9.43 1.65 -3.35
C TRP A 66 -10.93 1.57 -3.61
N VAL A 67 -11.75 1.87 -2.59
CA VAL A 67 -13.21 1.74 -2.69
C VAL A 67 -13.93 3.08 -2.79
N ASN A 68 -13.19 4.17 -2.94
CA ASN A 68 -13.78 5.49 -3.14
C ASN A 68 -14.40 5.57 -4.53
N PRO A 69 -15.72 5.85 -4.65
CA PRO A 69 -16.39 5.96 -5.94
C PRO A 69 -15.81 7.03 -6.87
N SER A 70 -15.12 8.04 -6.32
CA SER A 70 -14.38 9.06 -7.10
C SER A 70 -13.18 8.49 -7.85
N PHE A 71 -12.69 7.29 -7.51
CA PHE A 71 -11.64 6.56 -8.22
C PHE A 71 -12.21 5.50 -9.19
N GLY A 72 -13.41 5.76 -9.73
CA GLY A 72 -14.10 4.94 -10.70
C GLY A 72 -15.24 5.71 -11.37
N ASN A 73 -16.00 5.04 -12.24
CA ASN A 73 -17.17 5.64 -12.89
C ASN A 73 -18.46 5.10 -12.27
N GLN A 74 -19.13 5.92 -11.46
CA GLN A 74 -20.38 5.54 -10.76
C GLN A 74 -20.23 4.25 -9.95
N GLY A 75 -19.06 4.03 -9.33
CA GLY A 75 -18.73 2.84 -8.55
C GLY A 75 -18.29 1.61 -9.36
N LYS A 76 -18.12 1.74 -10.68
CA LYS A 76 -17.51 0.72 -11.56
C LYS A 76 -16.07 1.09 -11.90
N ASP A 77 -15.28 0.12 -12.36
CA ASP A 77 -13.88 0.32 -12.79
C ASP A 77 -12.97 0.91 -11.68
N LEU A 78 -13.29 0.61 -10.41
CA LEU A 78 -12.55 1.10 -9.24
C LEU A 78 -11.06 0.79 -9.32
N PHE A 79 -10.26 1.72 -8.83
CA PHE A 79 -8.82 1.58 -8.80
C PHE A 79 -8.36 0.42 -7.90
N LEU A 80 -7.61 -0.51 -8.48
CA LEU A 80 -6.93 -1.59 -7.75
C LEU A 80 -5.43 -1.42 -7.98
N GLU A 81 -4.67 -1.37 -6.90
CA GLU A 81 -3.21 -1.43 -6.98
C GLU A 81 -2.74 -2.83 -6.61
N THR A 82 -1.80 -3.39 -7.37
CA THR A 82 -1.11 -4.64 -7.01
C THR A 82 0.37 -4.49 -7.28
N GLY A 83 1.24 -5.01 -6.42
CA GLY A 83 2.67 -4.92 -6.66
C GLY A 83 3.51 -5.98 -5.98
N VAL A 84 4.77 -6.04 -6.39
CA VAL A 84 5.79 -6.92 -5.84
C VAL A 84 7.04 -6.12 -5.49
N GLY A 85 7.80 -6.57 -4.51
CA GLY A 85 8.98 -5.86 -4.03
C GLY A 85 10.01 -6.78 -3.39
N LEU A 86 11.16 -6.19 -3.06
CA LEU A 86 12.23 -6.86 -2.35
C LEU A 86 12.54 -6.09 -1.07
N GLY A 87 12.25 -6.73 0.06
CA GLY A 87 12.42 -6.16 1.38
C GLY A 87 13.76 -6.52 1.99
N PHE A 88 14.46 -5.54 2.55
CA PHE A 88 15.77 -5.68 3.17
C PHE A 88 15.72 -5.22 4.62
N THR A 89 16.18 -6.07 5.53
CA THR A 89 16.31 -5.73 6.95
C THR A 89 17.77 -5.45 7.30
N SER A 90 18.04 -4.39 8.06
CA SER A 90 19.39 -4.07 8.53
C SER A 90 19.95 -5.17 9.44
N LYS A 91 21.27 -5.12 9.67
CA LYS A 91 21.94 -6.15 10.47
C LYS A 91 21.42 -6.24 11.90
N ASP A 92 21.08 -5.10 12.49
CA ASP A 92 20.53 -4.93 13.84
C ASP A 92 19.00 -5.05 13.90
N GLY A 93 18.33 -5.34 12.78
CA GLY A 93 16.88 -5.51 12.72
C GLY A 93 16.07 -4.21 12.82
N LYS A 94 16.72 -3.06 12.97
CA LYS A 94 16.04 -1.79 13.26
C LYS A 94 15.45 -1.12 12.04
N LEU A 95 16.05 -1.28 10.87
CA LEU A 95 15.60 -0.68 9.60
C LEU A 95 15.10 -1.78 8.67
N PHE A 96 13.94 -1.56 8.07
CA PHE A 96 13.44 -2.32 6.94
C PHE A 96 13.17 -1.37 5.77
N VAL A 97 13.64 -1.73 4.58
CA VAL A 97 13.45 -0.97 3.34
C VAL A 97 12.92 -1.90 2.27
N ASN A 98 11.91 -1.47 1.54
CA ASN A 98 11.21 -2.27 0.55
C ASN A 98 10.92 -1.45 -0.70
N PRO A 99 11.86 -1.40 -1.66
CA PRO A 99 11.55 -1.01 -3.03
C PRO A 99 10.56 -2.00 -3.65
N SER A 100 9.54 -1.47 -4.31
CA SER A 100 8.49 -2.21 -4.98
C SER A 100 8.21 -1.64 -6.37
N LEU A 101 7.63 -2.50 -7.20
CA LEU A 101 7.03 -2.12 -8.47
C LEU A 101 5.57 -2.60 -8.48
N GLY A 102 4.67 -1.64 -8.54
CA GLY A 102 3.23 -1.85 -8.62
C GLY A 102 2.66 -1.56 -10.01
N PHE A 103 1.43 -2.02 -10.20
CA PHE A 103 0.58 -1.71 -11.33
C PHE A 103 -0.80 -1.30 -10.82
N GLY A 104 -1.32 -0.22 -11.40
CA GLY A 104 -2.70 0.18 -11.18
C GLY A 104 -3.62 -0.41 -12.24
N HIS A 105 -4.80 -0.86 -11.80
CA HIS A 105 -5.88 -1.38 -12.63
C HIS A 105 -7.14 -0.59 -12.35
N GLY A 106 -8.11 -0.62 -13.26
CA GLY A 106 -9.27 0.25 -13.21
C GLY A 106 -9.00 1.56 -13.94
N LYS A 107 -9.37 2.67 -13.31
CA LYS A 107 -9.26 4.00 -13.90
C LYS A 107 -9.00 5.06 -12.83
N LEU A 108 -7.77 5.57 -12.76
CA LEU A 108 -7.37 6.67 -11.88
C LEU A 108 -6.62 7.78 -12.64
N LEU A 109 -5.72 7.39 -13.54
CA LEU A 109 -4.74 8.30 -14.13
C LEU A 109 -5.09 8.79 -15.54
N SER A 110 -6.13 8.23 -16.16
CA SER A 110 -6.53 8.55 -17.52
C SER A 110 -8.04 8.63 -17.67
N GLN A 111 -8.49 9.13 -18.82
CA GLN A 111 -9.90 9.15 -19.17
C GLN A 111 -10.35 8.02 -20.09
N THR A 112 -9.51 6.99 -20.22
CA THR A 112 -9.84 5.76 -20.96
C THR A 112 -11.21 5.19 -20.55
N ALA A 113 -11.93 4.63 -21.54
CA ALA A 113 -13.22 3.99 -21.30
C ALA A 113 -13.07 2.55 -20.77
N GLY A 114 -13.86 2.23 -19.74
CA GLY A 114 -13.95 0.90 -19.11
C GLY A 114 -12.75 0.50 -18.25
N THR A 115 -12.85 -0.62 -17.54
CA THR A 115 -11.77 -1.20 -16.73
C THR A 115 -10.50 -1.41 -17.57
N LYS A 116 -9.34 -0.97 -17.07
CA LYS A 116 -8.04 -1.26 -17.67
C LYS A 116 -7.17 -2.06 -16.73
N ILE A 117 -6.52 -3.10 -17.26
CA ILE A 117 -5.44 -3.79 -16.57
C ILE A 117 -4.15 -3.03 -16.87
N ALA A 118 -3.34 -2.78 -15.84
CA ALA A 118 -2.10 -2.02 -15.93
C ALA A 118 -2.29 -0.66 -16.63
N GLU A 119 -3.24 0.13 -16.13
CA GLU A 119 -3.41 1.54 -16.48
C GLU A 119 -2.16 2.34 -16.10
N SER A 120 -1.50 1.95 -15.01
CA SER A 120 -0.35 2.66 -14.48
C SER A 120 0.77 1.74 -14.02
N LEU A 121 1.98 2.30 -14.01
CA LEU A 121 3.16 1.72 -13.37
C LEU A 121 3.49 2.54 -12.12
N ILE A 122 3.77 1.85 -11.01
CA ILE A 122 3.88 2.49 -9.69
C ILE A 122 5.18 2.02 -9.00
N PRO A 123 6.35 2.56 -9.35
CA PRO A 123 7.53 2.39 -8.51
C PRO A 123 7.29 3.04 -7.15
N SER A 124 7.62 2.30 -6.09
CA SER A 124 7.47 2.78 -4.72
C SER A 124 8.58 2.33 -3.79
N LEU A 125 8.76 3.06 -2.70
CA LEU A 125 9.71 2.78 -1.64
C LEU A 125 8.99 2.92 -0.30
N PHE A 126 8.92 1.82 0.45
CA PHE A 126 8.49 1.82 1.85
C PHE A 126 9.70 1.61 2.75
N ALA A 127 9.81 2.36 3.83
CA ALA A 127 10.83 2.10 4.85
C ALA A 127 10.29 2.34 6.26
N VAL A 128 10.72 1.48 7.18
CA VAL A 128 10.41 1.61 8.61
C VAL A 128 11.66 1.46 9.44
N TYR A 129 11.81 2.32 10.44
CA TYR A 129 12.88 2.27 11.41
C TYR A 129 12.32 2.20 12.82
N ASN A 130 12.90 1.34 13.66
CA ASN A 130 12.55 1.21 15.06
C ASN A 130 13.81 0.99 15.92
N SER A 131 14.08 1.95 16.80
CA SER A 131 15.22 1.88 17.73
C SER A 131 14.84 1.48 19.16
N GLY A 132 13.56 1.20 19.41
CA GLY A 132 13.01 1.01 20.75
C GLY A 132 12.32 2.27 21.28
N ARG A 133 12.97 3.43 21.27
CA ARG A 133 12.34 4.72 21.66
C ARG A 133 11.85 5.54 20.48
N PHE A 134 12.63 5.60 19.42
CA PHE A 134 12.29 6.34 18.20
C PHE A 134 11.78 5.39 17.12
N GLU A 135 10.71 5.80 16.46
CA GLU A 135 10.16 5.14 15.28
C GLU A 135 10.04 6.11 14.12
N PHE A 136 10.18 5.59 12.91
CA PHE A 136 10.04 6.35 11.69
C PHE A 136 9.45 5.47 10.61
N GLU A 137 8.47 6.00 9.88
CA GLU A 137 7.83 5.35 8.74
C GLU A 137 7.88 6.31 7.56
N THR A 138 8.19 5.82 6.37
CA THR A 138 8.08 6.62 5.15
C THR A 138 7.62 5.77 3.97
N TYR A 139 6.87 6.39 3.07
CA TYR A 139 6.47 5.80 1.80
C TYR A 139 6.47 6.86 0.72
N HIS A 140 6.93 6.45 -0.46
CA HIS A 140 6.92 7.27 -1.65
C HIS A 140 6.48 6.40 -2.82
N ALA A 141 5.50 6.84 -3.57
CA ALA A 141 4.99 6.15 -4.75
C ALA A 141 4.74 7.14 -5.88
N TYR A 142 5.32 6.85 -7.05
CA TYR A 142 5.09 7.61 -8.26
C TYR A 142 4.14 6.85 -9.16
N TYR A 143 2.94 7.37 -9.35
CA TYR A 143 1.90 6.79 -10.19
C TYR A 143 2.08 7.33 -11.61
N MET A 144 2.65 6.52 -12.50
CA MET A 144 2.88 6.89 -13.89
C MET A 144 1.80 6.30 -14.78
N SER A 145 1.08 7.14 -15.53
CA SER A 145 0.11 6.65 -16.50
C SER A 145 0.82 5.93 -17.66
N LEU A 146 0.33 4.73 -17.99
CA LEU A 146 0.74 3.97 -19.18
C LEU A 146 -0.27 4.13 -20.34
N ARG A 147 -1.29 4.98 -20.16
CA ARG A 147 -2.36 5.24 -21.12
C ARG A 147 -2.53 6.74 -21.31
N GLY A 148 -2.76 7.16 -22.55
CA GLY A 148 -2.91 8.57 -22.93
C GLY A 148 -4.24 8.87 -23.63
N GLU A 149 -5.26 7.99 -23.50
CA GLU A 149 -6.57 8.26 -24.11
C GLU A 149 -7.32 9.29 -23.24
N GLY A 150 -7.62 10.45 -23.84
CA GLY A 150 -8.19 11.60 -23.14
C GLY A 150 -7.11 12.40 -22.40
N SER A 151 -7.47 13.04 -21.28
CA SER A 151 -6.51 13.74 -20.41
C SER A 151 -5.94 12.77 -19.39
N SER A 152 -4.63 12.57 -19.40
CA SER A 152 -3.88 11.76 -18.44
C SER A 152 -3.13 12.62 -17.42
N GLN A 153 -2.74 11.98 -16.32
CA GLN A 153 -1.97 12.58 -15.24
C GLN A 153 -1.00 11.58 -14.62
N ASP A 154 0.08 12.09 -14.03
CA ASP A 154 0.92 11.35 -13.10
C ASP A 154 0.76 11.92 -11.69
N LEU A 155 0.83 11.07 -10.68
CA LEU A 155 0.68 11.47 -9.27
C LEU A 155 1.92 11.08 -8.45
N MET A 156 2.25 11.89 -7.46
CA MET A 156 3.18 11.52 -6.40
C MET A 156 2.42 11.43 -5.08
N LEU A 157 2.42 10.24 -4.47
CA LEU A 157 1.98 10.02 -3.10
C LEU A 157 3.19 9.83 -2.20
N ASN A 158 3.30 10.61 -1.14
CA ASN A 158 4.34 10.41 -0.16
C ASN A 158 3.91 10.79 1.24
N TRP A 159 4.32 10.00 2.22
CA TRP A 159 4.14 10.32 3.62
C TRP A 159 5.38 10.00 4.43
N VAL A 160 5.55 10.76 5.51
CA VAL A 160 6.69 10.69 6.44
C VAL A 160 6.15 10.82 7.85
N ILE A 161 6.50 9.88 8.72
CA ILE A 161 5.90 9.72 10.05
C ILE A 161 7.01 9.47 11.08
N PRO A 162 7.66 10.51 11.61
CA PRO A 162 8.56 10.38 12.75
C PRO A 162 7.78 10.35 14.07
N GLY A 163 8.21 9.53 15.03
CA GLY A 163 7.63 9.58 16.37
C GLY A 163 8.40 8.87 17.46
N PHE A 164 7.83 8.93 18.66
CA PHE A 164 8.42 8.46 19.89
C PHE A 164 7.46 7.52 20.62
N LYS A 165 8.00 6.39 21.09
CA LYS A 165 7.30 5.46 21.98
C LYS A 165 7.43 5.94 23.42
N VAL A 166 6.28 6.15 24.07
CA VAL A 166 6.21 6.47 25.51
C VAL A 166 6.08 5.22 26.37
N SER A 167 5.56 4.15 25.80
CA SER A 167 5.49 2.83 26.40
C SER A 167 5.47 1.78 25.29
N ASP A 168 5.41 0.49 25.66
CA ASP A 168 5.26 -0.59 24.70
C ASP A 168 3.92 -0.55 23.96
N SER A 169 2.92 0.11 24.54
CA SER A 169 1.56 0.20 23.99
C SER A 169 1.24 1.52 23.32
N PHE A 170 2.02 2.59 23.55
CA PHE A 170 1.67 3.92 23.06
C PHE A 170 2.85 4.68 22.45
N SER A 171 2.55 5.40 21.38
CA SER A 171 3.47 6.32 20.72
C SER A 171 2.72 7.51 20.14
N PHE A 172 3.43 8.61 19.97
CA PHE A 172 2.95 9.80 19.30
C PHE A 172 4.05 10.39 18.43
N GLY A 173 3.68 11.24 17.47
CA GLY A 173 4.66 11.89 16.62
C GLY A 173 4.04 12.80 15.58
N GLY A 174 4.87 13.21 14.63
CA GLY A 174 4.45 14.00 13.49
C GLY A 174 3.93 13.11 12.37
N PHE A 175 3.05 13.66 11.54
CA PHE A 175 2.51 13.00 10.38
C PHE A 175 2.48 14.00 9.22
N TYR A 176 3.15 13.66 8.13
CA TYR A 176 3.10 14.38 6.87
C TYR A 176 2.61 13.45 5.77
N GLU A 177 1.68 13.90 4.94
CA GLU A 177 1.25 13.20 3.73
C GLU A 177 0.91 14.17 2.62
N HIS A 178 1.31 13.85 1.40
CA HIS A 178 1.05 14.67 0.23
C HIS A 178 0.69 13.79 -0.95
N LEU A 179 -0.39 14.18 -1.64
CA LEU A 179 -0.76 13.66 -2.94
C LEU A 179 -0.90 14.83 -3.91
N GLY A 180 -0.11 14.81 -4.98
CA GLY A 180 -0.11 15.88 -5.97
C GLY A 180 0.16 15.37 -7.38
N GLN A 181 -0.30 16.12 -8.37
CA GLN A 181 0.00 15.88 -9.78
C GLN A 181 1.43 16.32 -10.08
N THR A 182 2.18 15.46 -10.75
CA THR A 182 3.52 15.78 -11.28
C THR A 182 3.52 16.01 -12.77
N ARG A 183 2.49 15.49 -13.47
CA ARG A 183 2.23 15.70 -14.90
C ARG A 183 0.73 15.76 -15.12
N VAL A 184 0.28 16.63 -16.00
CA VAL A 184 -1.06 16.65 -16.58
C VAL A 184 -0.94 16.95 -18.07
N ASP A 185 -1.83 16.39 -18.90
CA ASP A 185 -1.82 16.67 -20.34
C ASP A 185 -2.39 18.06 -20.67
N SER A 186 -3.17 18.65 -19.77
CA SER A 186 -3.74 19.99 -19.93
C SER A 186 -3.87 20.73 -18.60
N GLY A 187 -3.64 22.04 -18.63
CA GLY A 187 -3.71 22.91 -17.46
C GLY A 187 -2.46 22.82 -16.56
N ASP A 188 -2.58 23.41 -15.38
CA ASP A 188 -1.53 23.40 -14.36
C ASP A 188 -1.68 22.19 -13.43
N THR A 189 -0.55 21.64 -13.00
CA THR A 189 -0.51 20.61 -11.95
C THR A 189 -1.07 21.13 -10.63
N LYS A 190 -1.78 20.26 -9.91
CA LYS A 190 -2.40 20.58 -8.62
C LYS A 190 -1.93 19.66 -7.51
N THR A 191 -1.83 20.21 -6.30
CA THR A 191 -1.72 19.44 -5.06
C THR A 191 -3.13 19.06 -4.59
N LEU A 192 -3.49 17.78 -4.73
CA LEU A 192 -4.79 17.28 -4.32
C LEU A 192 -4.98 17.48 -2.81
N TYR A 193 -4.02 17.04 -2.01
CA TYR A 193 -3.97 17.36 -0.58
C TYR A 193 -2.53 17.33 -0.07
N GLN A 194 -2.28 18.12 0.97
CA GLN A 194 -1.02 18.12 1.70
C GLN A 194 -1.33 18.33 3.17
N PHE A 195 -1.07 17.31 3.98
CA PHE A 195 -1.38 17.30 5.40
C PHE A 195 -0.10 17.37 6.22
N LEU A 196 -0.12 18.21 7.27
CA LEU A 196 0.91 18.24 8.30
C LEU A 196 0.25 18.28 9.68
N GLY A 197 0.49 17.29 10.52
CA GLY A 197 -0.08 17.26 11.85
C GLY A 197 0.56 16.21 12.76
N GLY A 198 -0.24 15.70 13.68
CA GLY A 198 0.20 14.73 14.69
C GLY A 198 -0.45 13.36 14.49
N TYR A 199 0.09 12.36 15.19
CA TYR A 199 -0.58 11.08 15.36
C TYR A 199 -0.48 10.57 16.79
N VAL A 200 -1.43 9.70 17.14
CA VAL A 200 -1.35 8.79 18.28
C VAL A 200 -1.49 7.37 17.76
N LYS A 201 -0.63 6.46 18.24
CA LYS A 201 -0.67 5.05 17.89
C LYS A 201 -0.71 4.19 19.16
N ALA A 202 -1.68 3.29 19.19
CA ALA A 202 -1.81 2.23 20.17
C ALA A 202 -1.33 0.89 19.58
N THR A 203 -0.52 0.14 20.33
CA THR A 203 0.00 -1.17 19.94
C THR A 203 -0.43 -2.21 20.96
N LEU A 204 -0.96 -3.33 20.45
CA LEU A 204 -1.40 -4.49 21.23
C LEU A 204 -0.33 -5.57 21.24
N ASN A 205 -0.41 -6.48 22.21
CA ASN A 205 0.61 -7.50 22.48
C ASN A 205 0.81 -8.51 21.33
N ASN A 206 -0.15 -8.63 20.41
CA ASN A 206 -0.10 -9.51 19.24
C ASN A 206 0.45 -8.83 17.98
N GLY A 207 1.05 -7.64 18.10
CA GLY A 207 1.58 -6.88 16.97
C GLY A 207 0.51 -6.11 16.18
N VAL A 208 -0.76 -6.21 16.58
CA VAL A 208 -1.82 -5.34 16.06
C VAL A 208 -1.55 -3.91 16.53
N TRP A 209 -1.73 -2.93 15.67
CA TRP A 209 -1.69 -1.53 16.08
C TRP A 209 -2.75 -0.70 15.37
N PHE A 210 -3.15 0.40 16.01
CA PHE A 210 -4.06 1.41 15.49
C PHE A 210 -3.38 2.77 15.55
N ARG A 211 -3.43 3.54 14.47
CA ARG A 211 -2.91 4.91 14.40
C ARG A 211 -4.04 5.84 13.98
N PHE A 212 -4.24 6.90 14.74
CA PHE A 212 -5.07 8.04 14.34
C PHE A 212 -4.17 9.26 14.15
N ALA A 213 -4.22 9.85 12.96
CA ALA A 213 -3.50 11.06 12.60
C ALA A 213 -4.49 12.18 12.24
N PHE A 214 -4.15 13.41 12.56
CA PHE A 214 -5.03 14.57 12.40
C PHE A 214 -4.26 15.89 12.30
N GLY A 215 -4.88 16.87 11.63
CA GLY A 215 -4.44 18.27 11.59
C GLY A 215 -4.76 18.95 10.25
N PRO A 216 -4.15 20.11 9.97
CA PRO A 216 -4.54 20.95 8.84
C PRO A 216 -4.07 20.41 7.49
N ASN A 217 -4.93 20.57 6.48
CA ASN A 217 -4.53 20.59 5.08
C ASN A 217 -3.85 21.94 4.78
N ILE A 218 -2.60 21.89 4.36
CA ILE A 218 -1.75 23.04 4.06
C ILE A 218 -1.56 23.22 2.54
N SER A 219 -2.33 22.51 1.71
CA SER A 219 -2.35 22.73 0.26
C SER A 219 -2.95 24.09 -0.09
N ASN A 220 -2.32 24.80 -1.02
CA ASN A 220 -2.82 26.09 -1.53
C ASN A 220 -3.87 25.93 -2.65
N ASP A 221 -4.06 24.73 -3.19
CA ASP A 221 -4.96 24.49 -4.32
C ASP A 221 -6.44 24.28 -3.89
N ASN A 222 -6.72 24.23 -2.58
CA ASN A 222 -8.07 24.17 -1.98
C ASN A 222 -9.00 23.10 -2.60
N LEU A 223 -8.45 21.94 -2.99
CA LEU A 223 -9.21 20.83 -3.59
C LEU A 223 -9.85 19.89 -2.56
N ASN A 224 -9.41 19.98 -1.30
CA ASN A 224 -9.90 19.17 -0.18
C ASN A 224 -10.20 20.09 1.01
N ALA A 225 -10.92 19.56 2.01
CA ALA A 225 -11.23 20.29 3.24
C ALA A 225 -9.97 20.78 3.97
N ASP A 226 -10.16 21.81 4.81
CA ASP A 226 -9.10 22.43 5.62
C ASP A 226 -8.53 21.49 6.70
N GLU A 227 -9.28 20.46 7.06
CA GLU A 227 -8.89 19.46 8.04
C GLU A 227 -8.69 18.09 7.40
N PHE A 228 -7.66 17.39 7.85
CA PHE A 228 -7.35 16.03 7.45
C PHE A 228 -7.33 15.11 8.67
N TYR A 229 -7.89 13.92 8.49
CA TYR A 229 -7.75 12.84 9.44
C TYR A 229 -7.44 11.54 8.71
N LYS A 230 -6.73 10.65 9.38
CA LYS A 230 -6.44 9.31 8.88
C LYS A 230 -6.42 8.31 10.03
N ILE A 231 -7.16 7.22 9.88
CA ILE A 231 -7.07 6.06 10.75
C ILE A 231 -6.49 4.89 9.98
N GLN A 232 -5.59 4.17 10.63
CA GLN A 232 -4.96 2.97 10.09
C GLN A 232 -4.98 1.89 11.18
N ALA A 233 -5.23 0.66 10.81
CA ALA A 233 -4.91 -0.48 11.67
C ALA A 233 -3.98 -1.43 10.92
N PHE A 234 -3.07 -2.10 11.60
CA PHE A 234 -2.30 -3.20 11.04
C PHE A 234 -2.63 -4.46 11.81
N ILE A 235 -2.99 -5.51 11.08
CA ILE A 235 -3.48 -6.77 11.64
C ILE A 235 -2.66 -7.89 11.01
N PRO A 236 -1.64 -8.42 11.70
CA PRO A 236 -0.94 -9.61 11.24
C PRO A 236 -1.87 -10.83 11.32
N LEU A 237 -1.80 -11.72 10.32
CA LEU A 237 -2.54 -12.98 10.25
C LEU A 237 -1.62 -14.19 10.41
#